data_AF-A0A532UMV5-F1
#
_entry.id   AF-A0A532UMV5-F1
#
_cell.length_a   1.000
_cell.length_b   1.000
_cell.length_c   1.000
_cell.angle_alpha   90.00
_cell.angle_beta   90.00
_cell.angle_gamma   90.00
#
_symmetry.space_group_name_H-M   'P 1'
#
loop_
_entity.id
_entity.type
_entity.pdbx_description
1 polymer ?
#
loop_
_entity_poly.entity_id
_entity_poly.type
_entity_poly.pdbx_seq_one_letter_code
_entity_poly.pdbx_strand_id
1 'polypeptide(L)'
;MKKLGYLMITLSFLAGSLAAVVDKEQVRWNYFALALVVGIAGVAFVRSSGLRESRSEGKLASNMQSIEASLGRIARNMAELNAEKLSINTYDVRHRIDELFTDDLNTFVEARESIVHTYSLTAYADVMSSFAAGERYLNRVWSASADGYIDEVNAYLDKAQAQFVESHDKVRRLKTMT
;
A
#
# COMPACT_ATOMS: atom_id res chain seq x y z
N MET A 1 6.61 16.94 -12.66
CA MET A 1 6.03 16.76 -14.02
C MET A 1 4.50 16.60 -14.04
N LYS A 2 3.85 16.12 -12.97
CA LYS A 2 2.37 15.97 -12.92
C LYS A 2 1.58 17.27 -13.11
N LYS A 3 2.09 18.42 -12.60
CA LYS A 3 1.48 19.75 -12.79
C LYS A 3 1.35 20.15 -14.25
N LEU A 4 2.32 19.78 -15.10
CA LEU A 4 2.29 20.06 -16.54
C LEU A 4 1.24 19.20 -17.25
N GLY A 5 1.12 17.93 -16.88
CA GLY A 5 0.08 17.06 -17.41
C GLY A 5 -1.33 17.50 -17.01
N TYR A 6 -1.53 17.94 -15.76
CA TYR A 6 -2.81 18.53 -15.35
C TYR A 6 -3.11 19.83 -16.10
N LEU A 7 -2.11 20.69 -16.34
CA LEU A 7 -2.28 21.89 -17.17
C LEU A 7 -2.75 21.54 -18.60
N MET A 8 -2.17 20.52 -19.22
CA MET A 8 -2.57 20.05 -20.56
C MET A 8 -4.02 19.56 -20.58
N ILE A 9 -4.44 18.79 -19.56
CA ILE A 9 -5.81 18.31 -19.43
C ILE A 9 -6.78 19.49 -19.28
N THR A 10 -6.48 20.45 -18.40
CA THR A 10 -7.32 21.63 -18.21
C THR A 10 -7.46 22.45 -19.50
N LEU A 11 -6.34 22.71 -20.20
CA LEU A 11 -6.35 23.43 -21.48
C LEU A 11 -7.13 22.69 -22.56
N SER A 12 -7.00 21.36 -22.63
CA SER A 12 -7.77 20.55 -23.59
C SER A 12 -9.27 20.63 -23.34
N PHE A 13 -9.68 20.63 -22.06
CA PHE A 13 -11.09 20.67 -21.69
C PHE A 13 -11.70 22.04 -22.00
N LEU A 14 -10.97 23.12 -21.70
CA LEU A 14 -11.37 24.49 -22.04
C LEU A 14 -11.44 24.74 -23.55
N ALA A 15 -10.45 24.25 -24.31
CA ALA A 15 -10.44 24.39 -25.76
C ALA A 15 -11.53 23.54 -26.42
N GLY A 16 -11.77 22.32 -25.94
CA GLY A 16 -12.83 21.44 -26.42
C GLY A 16 -14.22 21.98 -26.15
N SER A 17 -14.47 22.51 -24.95
CA SER A 17 -15.76 23.13 -24.61
C SER A 17 -16.01 24.40 -25.42
N LEU A 18 -14.99 25.24 -25.62
CA LEU A 18 -15.08 26.42 -26.48
C LEU A 18 -15.36 26.02 -27.94
N ALA A 19 -14.64 25.04 -28.47
CA ALA A 19 -14.84 24.57 -29.85
C ALA A 19 -16.24 23.98 -30.11
N ALA A 20 -16.88 23.44 -29.06
CA ALA A 20 -18.23 22.91 -29.14
C ALA A 20 -19.33 23.98 -29.12
N VAL A 21 -19.04 25.19 -28.61
CA VAL A 21 -20.03 26.26 -28.40
C VAL A 21 -19.83 27.46 -29.34
N VAL A 22 -18.63 27.63 -29.91
CA VAL A 22 -18.31 28.76 -30.80
C VAL A 22 -19.22 28.84 -32.03
N ASP A 23 -19.69 27.70 -32.53
CA ASP A 23 -20.58 27.63 -33.69
C ASP A 23 -21.91 27.00 -33.25
N LYS A 24 -23.01 27.69 -33.57
CA LYS A 24 -24.35 27.35 -33.07
C LYS A 24 -25.00 26.19 -33.84
N GLU A 25 -24.53 25.91 -35.06
CA GLU A 25 -25.14 24.92 -35.93
C GLU A 25 -24.27 23.67 -36.09
N GLN A 26 -22.94 23.79 -36.05
CA GLN A 26 -22.03 22.67 -36.29
C GLN A 26 -20.77 22.72 -35.43
N VAL A 27 -20.42 21.60 -34.80
CA VAL A 27 -19.14 21.49 -34.09
C VAL A 27 -17.99 21.52 -35.08
N ARG A 28 -17.01 22.40 -34.86
CA ARG A 28 -15.78 22.44 -35.65
C ARG A 28 -14.86 21.28 -35.26
N TRP A 29 -15.17 20.10 -35.79
CA TRP A 29 -14.54 18.81 -35.47
C TRP A 29 -13.02 18.83 -35.48
N ASN A 30 -12.40 19.61 -36.36
CA ASN A 30 -10.95 19.70 -36.49
C ASN A 30 -10.30 20.23 -35.19
N TYR A 31 -10.89 21.27 -34.60
CA TYR A 31 -10.39 21.85 -33.35
C TYR A 31 -10.75 21.00 -32.15
N PHE A 32 -11.95 20.42 -32.16
CA PHE A 32 -12.40 19.50 -31.12
C PHE A 32 -11.51 18.25 -31.05
N ALA A 33 -11.20 17.64 -32.20
CA ALA A 33 -10.32 16.49 -32.28
C ALA A 33 -8.90 16.83 -31.82
N LEU A 34 -8.37 18.00 -32.18
CA LEU A 34 -7.07 18.45 -31.69
C LEU A 34 -7.05 18.60 -30.16
N ALA A 35 -8.07 19.24 -29.59
CA ALA A 35 -8.21 19.36 -28.15
C ALA A 35 -8.29 17.99 -27.47
N LEU A 36 -9.08 17.07 -28.02
CA LEU A 36 -9.22 15.71 -27.50
C LEU A 36 -7.88 14.96 -27.49
N VAL A 37 -7.10 15.02 -28.57
CA VAL A 37 -5.77 14.38 -28.66
C VAL A 37 -4.82 14.95 -27.61
N VAL A 38 -4.80 16.27 -27.43
CA VAL A 38 -3.99 16.93 -26.38
C VAL A 38 -4.40 16.46 -24.98
N GLY A 39 -5.70 16.30 -24.73
CA GLY A 39 -6.23 15.76 -23.48
C GLY A 39 -5.79 14.32 -23.22
N ILE A 40 -5.92 13.45 -24.22
CA ILE A 40 -5.48 12.04 -24.15
C ILE A 40 -3.98 11.97 -23.87
N ALA A 41 -3.17 12.77 -24.59
CA ALA A 41 -1.73 12.83 -24.38
C ALA A 41 -1.38 13.33 -22.95
N GLY A 42 -2.10 14.33 -22.44
CA GLY A 42 -1.95 14.82 -21.07
C GLY A 42 -2.21 13.73 -20.03
N VAL A 43 -3.30 12.96 -20.18
CA VAL A 43 -3.63 11.84 -19.30
C VAL A 43 -2.57 10.75 -19.35
N ALA A 44 -2.13 10.36 -20.56
CA ALA A 44 -1.06 9.38 -20.75
C ALA A 44 0.24 9.83 -20.06
N PHE A 45 0.60 11.11 -20.18
CA PHE A 45 1.80 11.69 -19.57
C PHE A 45 1.76 11.72 -18.04
N VAL A 46 0.60 12.02 -17.44
CA VAL A 46 0.42 11.94 -15.97
C VAL A 46 0.58 10.50 -15.47
N ARG A 47 -0.04 9.53 -16.17
CA ARG A 47 0.05 8.11 -15.83
C ARG A 47 1.47 7.57 -15.96
N SER A 48 2.16 7.88 -17.07
CA SER A 48 3.53 7.40 -17.30
C SER A 48 4.52 8.01 -16.31
N SER A 49 4.27 9.24 -15.85
CA SER A 49 5.11 9.89 -14.85
C SER A 49 5.06 9.18 -13.50
N GLY A 50 3.88 8.71 -13.07
CA GLY A 50 3.74 7.91 -11.83
C GLY A 50 4.42 6.54 -11.93
N LEU A 51 4.39 5.92 -13.11
CA LEU A 51 5.05 4.63 -13.38
C LEU A 51 6.58 4.75 -13.50
N ARG A 52 7.11 5.90 -13.97
CA ARG A 52 8.56 6.15 -14.03
C ARG A 52 9.15 6.55 -12.69
N GLU A 53 8.42 7.33 -11.90
CA GLU A 53 8.85 7.82 -10.58
C GLU A 53 8.86 6.71 -9.51
N SER A 54 8.06 5.64 -9.69
CA SER A 54 8.09 4.42 -8.87
C SER A 54 9.24 3.45 -9.22
N ARG A 55 9.89 3.63 -10.38
CA ARG A 55 10.96 2.78 -10.89
C ARG A 55 12.38 3.34 -10.69
N SER A 56 12.55 4.48 -10.02
CA SER A 56 13.92 4.96 -9.74
C SER A 56 14.57 4.02 -8.73
N GLU A 57 15.77 3.51 -9.07
CA GLU A 57 16.50 2.53 -8.24
C GLU A 57 16.64 2.99 -6.78
N GLY A 58 16.91 4.28 -6.56
CA GLY A 58 17.00 4.86 -5.22
C GLY A 58 15.69 4.80 -4.43
N LYS A 59 14.53 4.96 -5.08
CA LYS A 59 13.22 4.83 -4.42
C LYS A 59 12.87 3.36 -4.17
N LEU A 60 13.24 2.46 -5.08
CA LEU A 60 13.02 1.03 -4.93
C LEU A 60 13.82 0.47 -3.74
N ALA A 61 15.09 0.88 -3.61
CA ALA A 61 15.93 0.51 -2.48
C ALA A 61 15.41 1.08 -1.15
N SER A 62 15.00 2.35 -1.13
CA SER A 62 14.39 2.98 0.04
C SER A 62 13.09 2.28 0.45
N ASN A 63 12.23 1.96 -0.51
CA ASN A 63 10.99 1.23 -0.24
C ASN A 63 11.27 -0.18 0.30
N MET A 64 12.26 -0.89 -0.26
CA MET A 64 12.63 -2.21 0.24
C MET A 64 13.15 -2.15 1.68
N GLN A 65 13.92 -1.13 2.02
CA GLN A 65 14.33 -0.87 3.40
C GLN A 65 13.13 -0.57 4.31
N SER A 66 12.16 0.21 3.84
CA SER A 66 10.92 0.47 4.59
C SER A 66 10.10 -0.80 4.83
N ILE A 67 10.02 -1.70 3.85
CA ILE A 67 9.35 -3.01 3.97
C ILE A 67 10.04 -3.85 5.06
N GLU A 68 11.35 -4.02 4.99
CA GLU A 68 12.12 -4.81 5.96
C GLU A 68 11.99 -4.21 7.38
N ALA A 69 12.16 -2.90 7.51
CA ALA A 69 12.11 -2.22 8.80
C ALA A 69 10.71 -2.25 9.44
N SER A 70 9.66 -1.96 8.67
CA SER A 70 8.27 -1.99 9.18
C SER A 70 7.84 -3.40 9.56
N LEU A 71 8.12 -4.40 8.72
CA LEU A 71 7.78 -5.79 9.03
C LEU A 71 8.59 -6.35 10.20
N GLY A 72 9.85 -5.94 10.33
CA GLY A 72 10.68 -6.25 11.50
C GLY A 72 10.18 -5.60 12.79
N ARG A 73 9.65 -4.37 12.73
CA ARG A 73 8.97 -3.74 13.88
C ARG A 73 7.67 -4.43 14.23
N ILE A 74 6.82 -4.75 13.24
CA ILE A 74 5.60 -5.53 13.44
C ILE A 74 5.90 -6.85 14.14
N ALA A 75 6.87 -7.63 13.64
CA ALA A 75 7.22 -8.92 14.23
C ALA A 75 7.73 -8.79 15.68
N ARG A 76 8.52 -7.76 15.99
CA ARG A 76 9.00 -7.49 17.36
C ARG A 76 7.87 -7.04 18.29
N ASN A 77 7.09 -6.04 17.89
CA ASN A 77 5.93 -5.56 18.63
C ASN A 77 4.94 -6.70 18.88
N MET A 78 4.80 -7.61 17.92
CA MET A 78 3.95 -8.77 18.08
C MET A 78 4.48 -9.77 19.11
N ALA A 79 5.79 -10.01 19.12
CA ALA A 79 6.42 -10.85 20.13
C ALA A 79 6.31 -10.25 21.54
N GLU A 80 6.51 -8.93 21.67
CA GLU A 80 6.37 -8.20 22.93
C GLU A 80 4.93 -8.26 23.45
N LEU A 81 3.95 -7.89 22.62
CA LEU A 81 2.53 -7.94 22.99
C LEU A 81 2.06 -9.37 23.33
N ASN A 82 2.55 -10.40 22.62
CA ASN A 82 2.20 -11.79 22.93
C ASN A 82 2.87 -12.28 24.23
N ALA A 83 4.08 -11.81 24.57
CA ALA A 83 4.73 -12.12 25.84
C ALA A 83 4.02 -11.48 27.03
N GLU A 84 3.49 -10.27 26.84
CA GLU A 84 2.79 -9.49 27.88
C GLU A 84 1.29 -9.83 27.98
N LYS A 85 0.75 -10.70 27.12
CA LYS A 85 -0.70 -10.93 26.97
C LYS A 85 -1.46 -11.29 28.24
N LEU A 86 -0.80 -11.94 29.21
CA LEU A 86 -1.40 -12.31 30.49
C LEU A 86 -1.40 -11.18 31.53
N SER A 87 -0.62 -10.12 31.29
CA SER A 87 -0.51 -8.95 32.17
C SER A 87 -1.40 -7.79 31.74
N ILE A 88 -1.95 -7.84 30.51
CA ILE A 88 -2.80 -6.80 29.93
C ILE A 88 -4.26 -7.22 30.14
N ASN A 89 -5.11 -6.28 30.57
CA ASN A 89 -6.55 -6.52 30.59
C ASN A 89 -7.03 -6.79 29.15
N THR A 90 -7.82 -7.84 28.96
CA THR A 90 -8.30 -8.25 27.64
C THR A 90 -8.98 -7.12 26.86
N TYR A 91 -9.70 -6.21 27.52
CA TYR A 91 -10.33 -5.07 26.85
C TYR A 91 -9.35 -4.02 26.33
N ASP A 92 -8.15 -3.97 26.90
CA ASP A 92 -7.12 -2.98 26.55
C ASP A 92 -6.21 -3.47 25.42
N VAL A 93 -6.23 -4.77 25.09
CA VAL A 93 -5.39 -5.34 24.02
C VAL A 93 -5.63 -4.65 22.67
N ARG A 94 -6.89 -4.35 22.31
CA ARG A 94 -7.22 -3.62 21.07
C ARG A 94 -6.56 -2.24 21.00
N HIS A 95 -6.47 -1.53 22.12
CA HIS A 95 -5.86 -0.20 22.18
C HIS A 95 -4.35 -0.30 21.98
N ARG A 96 -3.71 -1.33 22.56
CA ARG A 96 -2.30 -1.64 22.30
C ARG A 96 -2.08 -2.02 20.83
N ILE A 97 -3.01 -2.71 20.19
CA ILE A 97 -2.93 -3.01 18.76
C ILE A 97 -2.96 -1.72 17.92
N ASP A 98 -3.91 -0.82 18.21
CA ASP A 98 -4.04 0.43 17.48
C ASP A 98 -2.75 1.29 17.61
N GLU A 99 -2.16 1.35 18.80
CA GLU A 99 -0.92 2.08 19.09
C GLU A 99 0.32 1.47 18.42
N LEU A 100 0.46 0.15 18.43
CA LEU A 100 1.71 -0.53 18.08
C LEU A 100 1.85 -0.86 16.59
N PHE A 101 0.74 -1.01 15.84
CA PHE A 101 0.79 -1.60 14.50
C PHE A 101 0.34 -0.67 13.38
N THR A 102 -0.48 0.36 13.66
CA THR A 102 -1.12 1.19 12.61
C THR A 102 -0.11 1.78 11.63
N ASP A 103 0.92 2.47 12.12
CA ASP A 103 1.89 3.16 11.28
C ASP A 103 2.76 2.20 10.45
N ASP A 104 3.17 1.09 11.06
CA ASP A 104 4.03 0.11 10.39
C ASP A 104 3.26 -0.74 9.37
N LEU A 105 2.00 -1.09 9.65
CA LEU A 105 1.13 -1.77 8.69
C LEU A 105 0.90 -0.89 7.46
N ASN A 106 0.60 0.40 7.66
CA ASN A 106 0.44 1.36 6.57
C ASN A 106 1.74 1.49 5.75
N THR A 107 2.88 1.65 6.43
CA THR A 107 4.20 1.76 5.79
C THR A 107 4.51 0.52 4.93
N PHE A 108 4.27 -0.68 5.44
CA PHE A 108 4.47 -1.91 4.69
C PHE A 108 3.55 -1.98 3.47
N VAL A 109 2.26 -1.68 3.66
CA VAL A 109 1.25 -1.72 2.60
C VAL A 109 1.61 -0.74 1.49
N GLU A 110 1.99 0.50 1.80
CA GLU A 110 2.37 1.50 0.80
C GLU A 110 3.60 1.07 -0.04
N ALA A 111 4.56 0.39 0.58
CA ALA A 111 5.80 0.00 -0.09
C ALA A 111 5.71 -1.36 -0.82
N ARG A 112 4.74 -2.21 -0.51
CA ARG A 112 4.67 -3.63 -0.94
C ARG A 112 4.84 -3.89 -2.44
N GLU A 113 4.40 -2.98 -3.30
CA GLU A 113 4.53 -3.13 -4.76
C GLU A 113 6.00 -3.17 -5.21
N SER A 114 6.91 -2.59 -4.42
CA SER A 114 8.35 -2.66 -4.68
C SER A 114 8.88 -4.10 -4.65
N ILE A 115 8.23 -5.05 -3.97
CA ILE A 115 8.63 -6.47 -4.03
C ILE A 115 8.44 -7.04 -5.44
N VAL A 116 7.32 -6.72 -6.10
CA VAL A 116 7.06 -7.16 -7.48
C VAL A 116 8.07 -6.54 -8.45
N HIS A 117 8.42 -5.28 -8.23
CA HIS A 117 9.35 -4.54 -9.09
C HIS A 117 10.82 -4.95 -8.92
N THR A 118 11.23 -5.30 -7.70
CA THR A 118 12.62 -5.71 -7.40
C THR A 118 12.85 -7.20 -7.65
N TYR A 119 11.88 -8.06 -7.31
CA TYR A 119 12.04 -9.51 -7.32
C TYR A 119 11.13 -10.18 -8.36
N SER A 120 9.89 -10.51 -7.97
CA SER A 120 8.91 -11.15 -8.85
C SER A 120 7.51 -11.13 -8.26
N LEU A 121 6.50 -11.42 -9.08
CA LEU A 121 5.13 -11.60 -8.62
C LEU A 121 4.99 -12.80 -7.66
N THR A 122 5.74 -13.88 -7.88
CA THR A 122 5.75 -15.05 -7.01
C THR A 122 6.31 -14.70 -5.63
N ALA A 123 7.45 -14.00 -5.58
CA ALA A 123 8.03 -13.51 -4.32
C ALA A 123 7.07 -12.62 -3.54
N TYR A 124 6.34 -11.74 -4.23
CA TYR A 124 5.29 -10.94 -3.64
C TYR A 124 4.17 -11.80 -3.05
N ALA A 125 3.66 -12.78 -3.80
CA ALA A 125 2.60 -13.66 -3.34
C ALA A 125 3.02 -14.47 -2.11
N ASP A 126 4.27 -14.95 -2.06
CA ASP A 126 4.80 -15.72 -0.94
C ASP A 126 4.84 -14.91 0.35
N VAL A 127 5.35 -13.67 0.29
CA VAL A 127 5.38 -12.73 1.43
C VAL A 127 3.97 -12.36 1.86
N MET A 128 3.13 -11.94 0.91
CA MET A 128 1.78 -11.45 1.20
C MET A 128 0.86 -12.52 1.76
N SER A 129 1.05 -13.79 1.40
CA SER A 129 0.23 -14.89 1.93
C SER A 129 0.33 -14.98 3.45
N SER A 130 1.56 -14.91 3.99
CA SER A 130 1.80 -14.89 5.44
C SER A 130 1.40 -13.55 6.07
N PHE A 131 1.73 -12.43 5.43
CA PHE A 131 1.35 -11.10 5.95
C PHE A 131 -0.17 -10.96 6.12
N ALA A 132 -0.94 -11.29 5.09
CA ALA A 132 -2.40 -11.18 5.11
C ALA A 132 -3.07 -12.18 6.07
N ALA A 133 -2.44 -13.33 6.33
CA ALA A 133 -2.88 -14.24 7.38
C ALA A 133 -2.64 -13.61 8.77
N GLY A 134 -1.45 -13.05 9.01
CA GLY A 134 -1.12 -12.34 10.25
C GLY A 134 -2.05 -11.17 10.53
N GLU A 135 -2.31 -10.32 9.53
CA GLU A 135 -3.23 -9.19 9.62
C GLU A 135 -4.67 -9.64 9.96
N ARG A 136 -5.17 -10.71 9.33
CA ARG A 136 -6.49 -11.27 9.65
C ARG A 136 -6.57 -11.79 11.10
N TYR A 137 -5.52 -12.45 11.57
CA TYR A 137 -5.46 -12.90 12.96
C TYR A 137 -5.37 -11.73 13.94
N LEU A 138 -4.59 -10.70 13.64
CA LEU A 138 -4.51 -9.48 14.44
C LEU A 138 -5.88 -8.77 14.52
N ASN A 139 -6.60 -8.67 13.40
CA ASN A 139 -7.96 -8.15 13.38
C ASN A 139 -8.93 -9.00 14.21
N ARG A 140 -8.73 -10.33 14.23
CA ARG A 140 -9.52 -11.21 15.10
C ARG A 140 -9.23 -10.98 16.57
N VAL A 141 -7.96 -10.77 16.94
CA VAL A 141 -7.58 -10.38 18.31
C VAL A 141 -8.24 -9.06 18.68
N TRP A 142 -8.22 -8.08 17.78
CA TRP A 142 -8.83 -6.77 18.02
C TRP A 142 -10.33 -6.90 18.32
N SER A 143 -11.09 -7.65 17.51
CA SER A 143 -12.52 -7.87 17.75
C SER A 143 -12.76 -8.68 19.03
N ALA A 144 -12.02 -9.77 19.26
CA ALA A 144 -12.15 -10.59 20.46
C ALA A 144 -11.83 -9.81 21.74
N SER A 145 -10.86 -8.90 21.69
CA SER A 145 -10.53 -7.96 22.76
C SER A 145 -11.67 -6.99 23.03
N ALA A 146 -12.35 -6.50 21.98
CA ALA A 146 -13.53 -5.67 22.13
C ALA A 146 -14.66 -6.36 22.90
N ASP A 147 -14.85 -7.65 22.63
CA ASP A 147 -15.92 -8.47 23.22
C ASP A 147 -15.52 -9.12 24.57
N GLY A 148 -14.22 -9.08 24.94
CA GLY A 148 -13.70 -9.67 26.18
C GLY A 148 -13.39 -11.18 26.10
N TYR A 149 -13.24 -11.74 24.90
CA TYR A 149 -12.94 -13.17 24.71
C TYR A 149 -11.45 -13.49 24.89
N ILE A 150 -11.05 -13.72 26.15
CA ILE A 150 -9.64 -13.92 26.57
C ILE A 150 -8.96 -15.07 25.83
N ASP A 151 -9.60 -16.24 25.77
CA ASP A 151 -9.00 -17.43 25.14
C ASP A 151 -8.76 -17.21 23.65
N GLU A 152 -9.67 -16.50 23.00
CA GLU A 152 -9.57 -16.18 21.58
C GLU A 152 -8.47 -15.15 21.32
N VAL A 153 -8.40 -14.09 22.13
CA VAL A 153 -7.28 -13.14 22.10
C VAL A 153 -5.95 -13.86 22.21
N ASN A 154 -5.79 -14.72 23.22
CA ASN A 154 -4.53 -15.42 23.45
C ASN A 154 -4.14 -16.36 22.30
N ALA A 155 -5.11 -17.11 21.78
CA ALA A 155 -4.88 -18.07 20.69
C ALA A 155 -4.55 -17.37 19.36
N TYR A 156 -5.20 -16.25 19.05
CA TYR A 156 -4.93 -15.53 17.80
C TYR A 156 -3.70 -14.62 17.88
N LEU A 157 -3.29 -14.17 19.07
CA LEU A 157 -1.99 -13.51 19.27
C LEU A 157 -0.83 -14.46 18.88
N ASP A 158 -0.88 -15.72 19.33
CA ASP A 158 0.13 -16.73 18.97
C ASP A 158 0.17 -16.97 17.45
N LYS A 159 -1.00 -17.09 16.82
CA LYS A 159 -1.12 -17.30 15.36
C LYS A 159 -0.64 -16.08 14.58
N ALA A 160 -0.99 -14.87 15.00
CA ALA A 160 -0.56 -13.63 14.36
C ALA A 160 0.96 -13.49 14.41
N GLN A 161 1.56 -13.74 15.58
CA GLN A 161 3.02 -13.70 15.74
C GLN A 161 3.72 -14.64 14.77
N ALA A 162 3.28 -15.91 14.69
CA ALA A 162 3.89 -16.89 13.80
C ALA A 162 3.88 -16.42 12.33
N GLN A 163 2.75 -15.86 11.87
CA GLN A 163 2.59 -15.37 10.50
C GLN A 163 3.43 -14.13 10.19
N PHE A 164 3.52 -13.17 11.11
CA PHE A 164 4.37 -11.99 10.90
C PHE A 164 5.86 -12.33 10.92
N VAL A 165 6.30 -13.26 11.78
CA VAL A 165 7.67 -13.79 11.77
C VAL A 165 7.97 -14.48 10.45
N GLU A 166 7.09 -15.36 9.99
CA GLU A 166 7.25 -16.06 8.70
C GLU A 166 7.35 -15.07 7.53
N SER A 167 6.50 -14.05 7.51
CA SER A 167 6.52 -13.00 6.49
C SER A 167 7.84 -12.23 6.51
N HIS A 168 8.32 -11.85 7.70
CA HIS A 168 9.60 -11.16 7.87
C HIS A 168 10.78 -11.99 7.37
N ASP A 169 10.80 -13.28 7.68
CA ASP A 169 11.84 -14.21 7.23
C ASP A 169 11.82 -14.42 5.72
N LYS A 170 10.64 -14.39 5.09
CA LYS A 170 10.53 -14.42 3.62
C LYS A 170 11.15 -13.17 3.00
N VAL A 171 10.86 -11.97 3.52
CA VAL A 171 11.48 -10.73 3.04
C VAL A 171 12.99 -10.76 3.21
N ARG A 172 13.50 -11.22 4.35
CA ARG A 172 14.96 -11.34 4.58
C ARG A 172 15.64 -12.30 3.61
N ARG A 173 14.98 -13.43 3.29
CA ARG A 173 15.49 -14.40 2.30
C ARG A 173 15.60 -13.81 0.90
N LEU A 174 14.65 -12.98 0.47
CA LEU A 174 14.71 -12.31 -0.84
C LEU A 174 16.00 -11.48 -0.99
N LYS A 175 16.42 -10.81 0.08
CA LYS A 175 17.66 -10.01 0.11
C LYS A 175 18.94 -10.84 0.08
N THR A 176 18.92 -12.06 0.60
CA THR A 176 20.09 -12.97 0.55
C THR A 176 20.27 -13.62 -0.82
N MET A 177 19.22 -13.64 -1.66
CA MET A 177 19.25 -14.24 -3.00
C MET A 177 19.68 -13.26 -4.11
N THR A 178 19.90 -11.98 -3.78
CA THR A 178 20.39 -10.93 -4.69
C THR A 178 21.85 -10.62 -4.40
#